data_AF-A0A0Q7F0U0-F1
#
_entry.id   AF-A0A0Q7F0U0-F1
#
_cell.length_a   1.000
_cell.length_b   1.000
_cell.length_c   1.000
_cell.angle_alpha   90.00
_cell.angle_beta   90.00
_cell.angle_gamma   90.00
#
_symmetry.space_group_name_H-M   'P 1'
#
loop_
_entity.id
_entity.type
_entity.pdbx_description
1 polymer ?
#
loop_
_entity_poly.entity_id
_entity_poly.type
_entity_poly.pdbx_seq_one_letter_code
_entity_poly.pdbx_strand_id
1 'polypeptide(L)'
;MQNALRTFAGSTFAHVGFAFLAMGGWALFANSGHGLAAAWLPALSQGVLSGLITLVLKRALEAMSPRFPGPLAYVVPPAITAGAVLALLVAVHKLIGTPEIVRTIAVPWSVSTFYAIVYAATLARGQAKAPPKVPQ
;
A
#
# COMPACT_ATOMS: atom_id res chain seq x y z
N MET A 1 -10.18 -2.63 28.65
CA MET A 1 -10.55 -2.78 27.22
C MET A 1 -9.98 -1.67 26.32
N GLN A 2 -10.07 -0.38 26.69
CA GLN A 2 -9.55 0.74 25.87
C GLN A 2 -8.02 0.70 25.64
N ASN A 3 -7.22 0.32 26.65
CA ASN A 3 -5.76 0.20 26.50
C ASN A 3 -5.35 -0.94 25.56
N ALA A 4 -6.02 -2.09 25.60
CA ALA A 4 -5.74 -3.22 24.70
C ALA A 4 -6.05 -2.87 23.23
N LEU A 5 -7.15 -2.14 22.97
CA LEU A 5 -7.49 -1.65 21.65
C LEU A 5 -6.48 -0.61 21.13
N ARG A 6 -5.95 0.26 22.01
CA ARG A 6 -4.88 1.22 21.65
C ARG A 6 -3.55 0.54 21.36
N THR A 7 -3.18 -0.49 22.12
CA THR A 7 -1.96 -1.28 21.87
C THR A 7 -2.08 -2.12 20.59
N PHE A 8 -3.26 -2.69 20.32
CA PHE A 8 -3.53 -3.41 19.08
C PHE A 8 -3.52 -2.46 17.87
N ALA A 9 -4.20 -1.31 17.96
CA ALA A 9 -4.18 -0.27 16.93
C ALA A 9 -2.81 0.40 16.75
N GLY A 10 -1.87 0.25 17.70
CA GLY A 10 -0.49 0.69 17.56
C GLY A 10 0.47 -0.40 17.07
N SER A 11 0.01 -1.65 16.93
CA SER A 11 0.86 -2.79 16.57
C SER A 11 0.98 -2.94 15.06
N THR A 12 2.22 -2.98 14.55
CA THR A 12 2.52 -3.31 13.16
C THR A 12 1.86 -4.62 12.72
N PHE A 13 1.80 -5.62 13.61
CA PHE A 13 1.16 -6.90 13.32
C PHE A 13 -0.35 -6.77 13.09
N ALA A 14 -1.03 -5.91 13.84
CA ALA A 14 -2.45 -5.67 13.64
C ALA A 14 -2.73 -5.01 12.28
N HIS A 15 -1.91 -4.05 11.87
CA HIS A 15 -2.03 -3.41 10.56
C HIS A 15 -1.78 -4.40 9.42
N VAL A 16 -0.73 -5.22 9.53
CA VAL A 16 -0.40 -6.24 8.54
C VAL A 16 -1.49 -7.30 8.48
N GLY A 17 -1.95 -7.81 9.63
CA GLY A 17 -3.03 -8.79 9.70
C GLY A 17 -4.35 -8.25 9.16
N PHE A 18 -4.69 -7.00 9.47
CA PHE A 18 -5.85 -6.33 8.91
C PHE A 18 -5.74 -6.17 7.39
N ALA A 19 -4.60 -5.69 6.89
CA ALA A 19 -4.36 -5.54 5.45
C ALA A 19 -4.44 -6.90 4.74
N PHE A 20 -3.86 -7.95 5.33
CA PHE A 20 -3.93 -9.31 4.81
C PHE A 20 -5.38 -9.80 4.69
N LEU A 21 -6.15 -9.71 5.78
CA LEU A 21 -7.52 -10.23 5.81
C LEU A 21 -8.46 -9.41 4.94
N ALA A 22 -8.38 -8.08 5.00
CA ALA A 22 -9.25 -7.20 4.24
C ALA A 22 -9.02 -7.35 2.73
N MET A 23 -7.75 -7.31 2.29
CA MET A 23 -7.43 -7.35 0.87
C MET A 23 -7.48 -8.77 0.31
N GLY A 24 -7.11 -9.79 1.09
CA GLY A 24 -7.31 -11.18 0.72
C GLY A 24 -8.80 -11.55 0.63
N GLY A 25 -9.62 -11.07 1.57
CA GLY A 25 -11.08 -11.23 1.54
C GLY A 25 -11.72 -10.54 0.32
N TRP A 26 -11.26 -9.34 -0.03
CA TRP A 26 -11.67 -8.67 -1.25
C TRP A 26 -11.33 -9.49 -2.50
N ALA A 27 -10.10 -10.01 -2.61
CA ALA A 27 -9.68 -10.83 -3.73
C ALA A 27 -10.48 -12.14 -3.84
N LEU A 28 -10.81 -12.77 -2.71
CA LEU A 28 -11.71 -13.93 -2.67
C LEU A 28 -13.10 -13.58 -3.22
N PHE A 29 -13.67 -12.46 -2.76
CA PHE A 29 -14.97 -11.97 -3.25
C PHE A 29 -14.94 -11.62 -4.73
N ALA A 30 -13.87 -10.94 -5.19
CA ALA A 30 -13.69 -10.51 -6.57
C ALA A 30 -13.69 -11.69 -7.57
N ASN A 31 -13.16 -12.84 -7.15
CA ASN A 31 -13.05 -14.04 -7.97
C ASN A 31 -14.10 -15.13 -7.64
N SER A 32 -15.04 -14.84 -6.73
CA SER A 32 -15.99 -15.85 -6.22
C SER A 32 -16.89 -16.48 -7.30
N GLY A 33 -17.18 -15.76 -8.38
CA GLY A 33 -17.94 -16.27 -9.54
C GLY A 33 -17.23 -17.37 -10.34
N HIS A 34 -15.92 -17.55 -10.14
CA HIS A 34 -15.11 -18.58 -10.80
C HIS A 34 -14.91 -19.83 -9.93
N GLY A 35 -15.57 -19.89 -8.77
CA GLY A 35 -15.47 -21.00 -7.82
C GLY A 35 -14.26 -20.93 -6.89
N LEU A 36 -14.33 -21.66 -5.76
CA LEU A 36 -13.31 -21.57 -4.72
C LEU A 36 -11.91 -21.98 -5.21
N ALA A 37 -11.83 -22.99 -6.07
CA ALA A 37 -10.57 -23.48 -6.64
C ALA A 37 -9.77 -22.39 -7.37
N ALA A 38 -10.47 -21.47 -8.05
CA ALA A 38 -9.86 -20.35 -8.76
C ALA A 38 -9.64 -19.11 -7.86
N ALA A 39 -10.38 -19.00 -6.76
CA ALA A 39 -10.41 -17.78 -5.94
C ALA A 39 -9.45 -17.79 -4.73
N TRP A 40 -9.09 -18.97 -4.20
CA TRP A 40 -8.30 -19.05 -2.96
C TRP A 40 -6.85 -18.56 -3.14
N LEU A 41 -6.21 -18.89 -4.26
CA LEU A 41 -4.82 -18.51 -4.51
C LEU A 41 -4.68 -16.99 -4.72
N PRO A 42 -5.52 -16.32 -5.55
CA PRO A 42 -5.55 -14.86 -5.60
C PRO A 42 -5.80 -14.21 -4.25
N ALA A 43 -6.67 -14.78 -3.41
CA ALA A 43 -6.95 -14.28 -2.08
C ALA A 43 -5.73 -14.32 -1.15
N LEU A 44 -5.06 -15.48 -1.08
CA LEU A 44 -3.86 -15.65 -0.28
C LEU A 44 -2.74 -14.72 -0.77
N SER A 45 -2.48 -14.70 -2.08
CA SER A 45 -1.45 -13.85 -2.68
C SER A 45 -1.72 -12.37 -2.42
N GLN A 46 -2.96 -11.89 -2.59
CA GLN A 46 -3.30 -10.50 -2.34
C GLN A 46 -3.15 -10.12 -0.87
N GLY A 47 -3.53 -11.01 0.05
CA GLY A 47 -3.33 -10.80 1.48
C GLY A 47 -1.84 -10.61 1.82
N VAL A 48 -0.98 -11.53 1.34
CA VAL A 48 0.47 -11.44 1.56
C VAL A 48 1.06 -10.16 0.97
N LEU A 49 0.74 -9.86 -0.29
CA LEU A 49 1.22 -8.64 -0.97
C LEU A 49 0.81 -7.39 -0.21
N SER A 50 -0.44 -7.30 0.24
CA SER A 50 -0.95 -6.15 0.98
C SER A 50 -0.23 -5.97 2.32
N GLY A 51 0.00 -7.05 3.06
CA GLY A 51 0.80 -7.01 4.29
C GLY A 51 2.23 -6.52 4.06
N LEU A 52 2.90 -7.01 3.01
CA LEU A 52 4.26 -6.58 2.66
C LEU A 52 4.30 -5.11 2.23
N ILE A 53 3.35 -4.66 1.41
CA ILE A 53 3.22 -3.27 0.99
C ILE A 53 3.05 -2.37 2.22
N THR A 54 2.19 -2.74 3.18
CA THR A 54 2.00 -1.98 4.43
C THR A 54 3.31 -1.80 5.22
N LEU A 55 4.20 -2.80 5.22
CA LEU A 55 5.48 -2.72 5.92
C LEU A 55 6.48 -1.79 5.24
N VAL A 56 6.53 -1.79 3.91
CA VAL A 56 7.62 -1.11 3.16
C VAL A 56 7.23 0.26 2.61
N LEU A 57 5.95 0.51 2.31
CA LEU A 57 5.50 1.69 1.58
C LEU A 57 5.86 2.99 2.29
N LYS A 58 5.62 3.05 3.61
CA LYS A 58 5.99 4.20 4.44
C LYS A 58 7.48 4.52 4.32
N ARG A 59 8.34 3.50 4.47
CA ARG A 59 9.80 3.65 4.45
C ARG A 59 10.30 4.08 3.07
N ALA A 60 9.71 3.54 2.01
CA ALA A 60 10.01 3.97 0.65
C ALA A 60 9.68 5.46 0.45
N LEU A 61 8.52 5.92 0.92
CA LEU A 61 8.14 7.34 0.85
C LEU A 61 9.06 8.23 1.68
N GLU A 62 9.37 7.86 2.92
CA GLU A 62 10.32 8.59 3.79
C GLU A 62 11.71 8.68 3.15
N ALA A 63 12.19 7.60 2.53
CA ALA A 63 13.48 7.59 1.86
C ALA A 63 13.48 8.48 0.60
N MET A 64 12.41 8.45 -0.21
CA MET A 64 12.34 9.19 -1.46
C MET A 64 12.06 10.69 -1.28
N SER A 65 11.20 11.05 -0.32
CA SER A 65 10.68 12.41 -0.19
C SER A 65 11.77 13.50 -0.07
N PRO A 66 12.89 13.31 0.65
CA PRO A 66 13.97 14.31 0.73
C PRO A 66 14.70 14.60 -0.59
N ARG A 67 14.54 13.73 -1.61
CA ARG A 67 15.19 13.90 -2.93
C ARG A 67 14.43 14.85 -3.85
N PHE A 68 13.21 15.25 -3.48
CA PHE A 68 12.34 16.07 -4.32
C PHE A 68 11.90 17.31 -3.53
N PRO A 69 12.46 18.51 -3.81
CA PRO A 69 12.01 19.74 -3.17
C PRO A 69 10.75 20.31 -3.83
N GLY A 70 10.04 21.15 -3.08
CA GLY A 70 8.92 21.95 -3.60
C GLY A 70 7.74 21.12 -4.10
N PRO A 71 7.04 21.55 -5.17
CA PRO A 71 5.84 20.86 -5.67
C PRO A 71 6.08 19.39 -6.05
N LEU A 72 7.30 19.03 -6.48
CA LEU A 72 7.63 17.66 -6.87
C LEU A 72 7.55 16.68 -5.69
N ALA A 73 7.77 17.15 -4.45
CA ALA A 73 7.66 16.35 -3.24
C ALA A 73 6.27 15.72 -3.05
N TYR A 74 5.23 16.39 -3.57
CA TYR A 74 3.82 15.97 -3.45
C TYR A 74 3.40 14.94 -4.49
N VAL A 75 4.11 14.88 -5.62
CA VAL A 75 3.66 14.13 -6.81
C VAL A 75 4.58 12.96 -7.12
N VAL A 76 5.90 13.17 -7.10
CA VAL A 76 6.85 12.18 -7.61
C VAL A 76 6.94 10.94 -6.71
N PRO A 77 7.14 11.04 -5.38
CA PRO A 77 7.14 9.86 -4.51
C PRO A 77 5.85 9.01 -4.62
N PRO A 78 4.62 9.57 -4.51
CA PRO A 78 3.42 8.76 -4.61
C PRO A 78 3.22 8.16 -6.00
N ALA A 79 3.54 8.87 -7.08
CA ALA A 79 3.45 8.34 -8.44
C ALA A 79 4.36 7.12 -8.65
N ILE A 80 5.62 7.20 -8.19
CA ILE A 80 6.57 6.08 -8.25
C ILE A 80 6.04 4.88 -7.45
N THR A 81 5.61 5.10 -6.20
CA THR A 81 5.11 3.99 -5.38
C THR A 81 3.83 3.38 -5.94
N ALA A 82 2.90 4.20 -6.44
CA ALA A 82 1.66 3.71 -7.04
C ALA A 82 1.94 2.89 -8.30
N GLY A 83 2.85 3.36 -9.16
CA GLY A 83 3.27 2.60 -10.35
C GLY A 83 3.95 1.29 -10.00
N ALA A 84 4.86 1.29 -9.03
CA ALA A 84 5.55 0.08 -8.57
C ALA A 84 4.58 -0.95 -7.96
N VAL A 85 3.64 -0.50 -7.11
CA VAL A 85 2.61 -1.38 -6.56
C VAL A 85 1.70 -1.93 -7.66
N LEU A 86 1.25 -1.09 -8.61
CA LEU A 86 0.42 -1.55 -9.72
C LEU A 86 1.14 -2.64 -10.54
N ALA A 87 2.39 -2.39 -10.91
CA ALA A 87 3.20 -3.32 -11.68
C ALA A 87 3.37 -4.65 -10.95
N LEU A 88 3.70 -4.60 -9.64
CA LEU A 88 3.83 -5.79 -8.81
C LEU A 88 2.53 -6.60 -8.73
N LEU A 89 1.41 -5.93 -8.42
CA LEU A 89 0.10 -6.57 -8.30
C LEU A 89 -0.31 -7.22 -9.63
N VAL A 90 -0.18 -6.49 -10.75
CA VAL A 90 -0.50 -7.01 -12.08
C VAL A 90 0.39 -8.21 -12.42
N ALA A 91 1.70 -8.11 -12.19
CA ALA A 91 2.64 -9.18 -12.51
C ALA A 91 2.31 -10.45 -11.73
N VAL A 92 2.13 -10.37 -10.41
CA VAL A 92 1.83 -11.55 -9.58
C VAL A 92 0.48 -12.16 -9.98
N HIS A 93 -0.57 -11.36 -10.14
CA HIS A 93 -1.89 -11.88 -10.49
C HIS A 93 -1.95 -12.48 -11.90
N LYS A 94 -1.16 -11.96 -12.85
CA LYS A 94 -0.97 -12.61 -14.16
C LYS A 94 -0.25 -13.95 -14.03
N LEU A 95 0.83 -14.01 -13.25
CA LEU A 95 1.63 -15.23 -13.09
C LEU A 95 0.85 -16.38 -12.46
N ILE A 96 -0.04 -16.09 -11.51
CA ILE A 96 -0.86 -17.10 -10.83
C ILE A 96 -2.20 -17.37 -11.54
N GLY A 97 -2.44 -16.77 -12.71
CA GLY A 97 -3.66 -17.00 -13.50
C GLY A 97 -4.93 -16.49 -12.82
N THR A 98 -4.88 -15.34 -12.15
CA THR A 98 -6.06 -14.75 -11.50
C THR A 98 -7.13 -14.41 -12.54
N PRO A 99 -8.38 -14.91 -12.41
CA PRO A 99 -9.44 -14.65 -13.40
C PRO A 99 -9.78 -13.16 -13.54
N GLU A 100 -10.04 -12.48 -12.42
CA GLU A 100 -10.54 -11.10 -12.40
C GLU A 100 -9.45 -10.12 -11.93
N ILE A 101 -8.35 -9.99 -12.67
CA ILE A 101 -7.18 -9.19 -12.25
C ILE A 101 -7.57 -7.75 -11.89
N VAL A 102 -8.29 -7.05 -12.78
CA VAL A 102 -8.64 -5.64 -12.58
C VAL A 102 -9.46 -5.46 -11.30
N ARG A 103 -10.51 -6.28 -11.11
CA ARG A 103 -11.34 -6.24 -9.90
C ARG A 103 -10.55 -6.60 -8.64
N THR A 104 -9.64 -7.56 -8.75
CA THR A 104 -8.80 -8.03 -7.64
C THR A 104 -7.88 -6.93 -7.13
N ILE A 105 -7.28 -6.13 -8.02
CA ILE A 105 -6.27 -5.12 -7.65
C ILE A 105 -6.84 -3.72 -7.43
N ALA A 106 -8.03 -3.42 -7.95
CA ALA A 106 -8.60 -2.06 -7.93
C ALA A 106 -8.66 -1.47 -6.51
N VAL A 107 -9.19 -2.22 -5.54
CA VAL A 107 -9.31 -1.74 -4.15
C VAL A 107 -7.94 -1.65 -3.46
N PRO A 108 -7.11 -2.70 -3.41
CA PRO A 108 -5.78 -2.63 -2.79
C PRO A 108 -4.88 -1.53 -3.37
N TRP A 109 -4.88 -1.38 -4.69
CA TRP A 109 -4.09 -0.34 -5.37
C TRP A 109 -4.60 1.07 -5.06
N SER A 110 -5.92 1.27 -5.04
CA SER A 110 -6.51 2.59 -4.71
C SER A 110 -6.20 2.99 -3.27
N VAL A 111 -6.35 2.06 -2.31
CA VAL A 111 -6.07 2.34 -0.89
C VAL A 111 -4.59 2.66 -0.66
N SER A 112 -3.68 1.89 -1.25
CA SER A 112 -2.24 2.14 -1.13
C SER A 112 -1.82 3.45 -1.81
N THR A 113 -2.38 3.76 -2.98
CA THR A 113 -2.13 5.02 -3.69
C THR A 113 -2.65 6.23 -2.91
N PHE A 114 -3.87 6.14 -2.37
CA PHE A 114 -4.43 7.20 -1.53
C PHE A 114 -3.58 7.45 -0.29
N TYR A 115 -3.18 6.37 0.41
CA TYR A 115 -2.25 6.47 1.53
C TYR A 115 -0.95 7.17 1.12
N ALA A 116 -0.36 6.77 -0.01
CA ALA A 116 0.90 7.35 -0.49
C ALA A 116 0.78 8.85 -0.78
N ILE A 117 -0.32 9.29 -1.39
CA ILE A 117 -0.58 10.71 -1.68
C ILE A 117 -0.69 11.51 -0.37
N VAL A 118 -1.53 11.05 0.56
CA VAL A 118 -1.74 11.75 1.84
C VAL A 118 -0.43 11.81 2.62
N TYR A 119 0.30 10.69 2.71
CA TYR A 119 1.55 10.63 3.46
C TYR A 119 2.69 11.41 2.81
N ALA A 120 2.81 11.41 1.48
CA ALA A 120 3.76 12.28 0.80
C ALA A 120 3.45 13.76 1.04
N ALA A 121 2.17 14.14 1.05
CA ALA A 121 1.76 15.51 1.34
C ALA A 121 2.11 15.95 2.78
N THR A 122 2.03 15.04 3.77
CA THR A 122 2.48 15.36 5.14
C THR A 122 3.99 15.53 5.22
N LEU A 123 4.77 14.68 4.55
CA LEU A 123 6.23 14.80 4.46
C LEU A 123 6.66 16.10 3.77
N ALA A 124 6.05 16.43 2.63
CA ALA A 124 6.36 17.64 1.86
C ALA A 124 6.05 18.92 2.65
N ARG A 125 4.92 18.96 3.38
CA ARG A 125 4.60 20.07 4.30
C ARG A 125 5.59 20.19 5.45
N GLY A 126 6.10 19.08 5.96
CA GLY A 126 7.15 19.06 6.99
C GLY A 126 8.46 19.65 6.48
N GLN A 127 8.86 19.31 5.26
CA GLN A 127 10.05 19.85 4.62
C GLN A 127 9.96 21.35 4.35
N ALA A 128 8.80 21.85 3.89
CA ALA A 128 8.59 23.27 3.65
C ALA A 128 8.68 24.14 4.91
N LYS A 129 8.45 23.56 6.09
CA LYS A 129 8.56 24.24 7.39
C LYS A 129 9.97 24.16 8.00
N ALA A 130 10.85 23.31 7.48
CA ALA A 130 12.20 23.17 8.01
C ALA A 130 13.03 24.41 7.66
N PRO A 131 13.83 24.94 8.61
CA PRO A 131 14.74 26.04 8.30
C PRO A 131 15.74 25.63 7.20
N PRO A 132 16.21 26.57 6.36
CA PRO A 132 17.18 26.27 5.33
C PRO A 132 18.42 25.63 5.97
N LYS A 133 18.90 24.51 5.41
CA LYS A 133 20.17 23.92 5.83
C LYS A 133 21.28 24.92 5.52
N VAL A 134 21.90 25.48 6.55
CA VAL A 134 23.10 26.32 6.40
C VAL A 134 24.21 25.42 5.85
N PRO A 135 24.85 25.76 4.73
CA PRO A 135 26.05 25.06 4.26
C PRO A 135 27.13 25.16 5.33
N GLN A 136 27.70 24.02 5.75
CA GLN A 136 28.93 23.99 6.58
C GLN A 136 30.15 24.27 5.72
#